data_AF-A0A162W7V2-F1
#
_entry.id   AF-A0A162W7V2-F1
#
_cell.length_a   1.000
_cell.length_b   1.000
_cell.length_c   1.000
_cell.angle_alpha   90.00
_cell.angle_beta   90.00
_cell.angle_gamma   90.00
#
_symmetry.space_group_name_H-M   'P 1'
#
loop_
_entity.id
_entity.type
_entity.pdbx_description
1 polymer ?
#
loop_
_entity_poly.entity_id
_entity_poly.type
_entity_poly.pdbx_seq_one_letter_code
_entity_poly.pdbx_strand_id
1 'polypeptide(L)'
;MLFATFLLTGLASAVLAITPRQVTTEFAPWNITNVSGGSPSGRPGSSPNETLSISIREPNVIRLQRVPRGYAAFLPWETTCSWAWDRAGTANFPIGIETLCSPVDDTLGNFTMTLSQGESSSDFTVKIKETKEVTVFGTRYVRVFEAEKALKDELFKTCGGSGVCGIQLADGPVEVQQELTTSIGTCEEASIGGC
;
A
#
# COMPACT_ATOMS: atom_id res chain seq x y z
N MET A 1 -72.42 0.54 -33.28
CA MET A 1 -71.31 1.46 -32.94
C MET A 1 -70.47 0.77 -31.88
N LEU A 2 -69.31 0.23 -32.24
CA LEU A 2 -68.38 -0.41 -31.30
C LEU A 2 -67.07 0.39 -31.36
N PHE A 3 -66.72 1.05 -30.24
CA PHE A 3 -65.49 1.80 -30.07
C PHE A 3 -64.36 0.83 -29.71
N ALA A 4 -63.32 0.76 -30.54
CA ALA A 4 -62.10 0.01 -30.26
C ALA A 4 -61.12 0.91 -29.51
N THR A 5 -60.77 0.53 -28.29
CA THR A 5 -59.78 1.22 -27.45
C THR A 5 -58.39 0.66 -27.77
N PHE A 6 -57.53 1.48 -28.38
CA PHE A 6 -56.11 1.16 -28.59
C PHE A 6 -55.31 1.51 -27.33
N LEU A 7 -54.68 0.51 -26.71
CA LEU A 7 -53.69 0.68 -25.64
C LEU A 7 -52.30 0.77 -26.28
N LEU A 8 -51.67 1.95 -26.20
CA LEU A 8 -50.25 2.15 -26.49
C LEU A 8 -49.42 1.67 -25.28
N THR A 9 -48.66 0.59 -25.45
CA THR A 9 -47.64 0.16 -24.49
C THR A 9 -46.32 0.87 -24.80
N GLY A 10 -45.89 1.73 -23.87
CA GLY A 10 -44.59 2.41 -23.94
C GLY A 10 -43.44 1.45 -23.65
N LEU A 11 -42.44 1.43 -24.54
CA LEU A 11 -41.18 0.73 -24.34
C LEU A 11 -40.30 1.56 -23.40
N ALA A 12 -40.12 1.08 -22.16
CA ALA A 12 -39.10 1.60 -21.26
C ALA A 12 -37.73 1.08 -21.71
N SER A 13 -36.87 1.97 -22.21
CA SER A 13 -35.46 1.66 -22.48
C SER A 13 -34.75 1.43 -21.14
N ALA A 14 -34.43 0.19 -20.82
CA ALA A 14 -33.52 -0.14 -19.75
C ALA A 14 -32.10 0.29 -20.16
N VAL A 15 -31.60 1.36 -19.54
CA VAL A 15 -30.17 1.68 -19.56
C VAL A 15 -29.47 0.56 -18.81
N LEU A 16 -28.76 -0.32 -19.52
CA LEU A 16 -27.84 -1.26 -18.89
C LEU A 16 -26.80 -0.42 -18.16
N ALA A 17 -26.90 -0.38 -16.84
CA ALA A 17 -25.80 0.09 -16.00
C ALA A 17 -24.59 -0.76 -16.38
N ILE A 18 -23.61 -0.13 -17.02
CA ILE A 18 -22.32 -0.76 -17.30
C ILE A 18 -21.76 -1.08 -15.91
N THR A 19 -21.88 -2.35 -15.53
CA THR A 19 -21.17 -2.86 -14.37
C THR A 19 -19.70 -2.64 -14.67
N PRO A 20 -18.94 -1.90 -13.85
CA PRO A 20 -17.50 -1.84 -14.03
C PRO A 20 -17.03 -3.29 -14.09
N ARG A 21 -16.40 -3.66 -15.21
CA ARG A 21 -15.89 -5.00 -15.46
C ARG A 21 -14.93 -5.27 -14.30
N GLN A 22 -15.32 -6.15 -13.38
CA GLN A 22 -14.41 -6.67 -12.36
C GLN A 22 -13.31 -7.38 -13.12
N VAL A 23 -12.19 -6.69 -13.30
CA VAL A 23 -10.99 -7.35 -13.77
C VAL A 23 -10.46 -8.09 -12.55
N THR A 24 -10.60 -9.40 -12.57
CA THR A 24 -10.03 -10.27 -11.54
C THR A 24 -8.53 -10.35 -11.77
N THR A 25 -7.78 -9.39 -11.21
CA THR A 25 -6.33 -9.46 -10.99
C THR A 25 -6.07 -9.68 -9.51
N GLU A 26 -5.99 -10.95 -9.10
CA GLU A 26 -5.49 -11.28 -7.77
C GLU A 26 -3.98 -11.01 -7.77
N PHE A 27 -3.60 -9.78 -7.41
CA PHE A 27 -2.22 -9.47 -7.04
C PHE A 27 -1.87 -10.29 -5.80
N ALA A 28 -0.68 -10.88 -5.77
CA ALA A 28 -0.18 -11.48 -4.55
C ALA A 28 -0.08 -10.37 -3.48
N PRO A 29 -0.42 -10.66 -2.21
CA PRO A 29 -0.37 -9.66 -1.16
C PRO A 29 1.03 -9.08 -1.00
N TRP A 30 1.13 -7.81 -0.63
CA TRP A 30 2.37 -7.26 -0.11
C TRP A 30 2.76 -7.95 1.20
N ASN A 31 4.06 -7.96 1.50
CA ASN A 31 4.59 -8.52 2.73
C ASN A 31 5.31 -7.45 3.53
N ILE A 32 4.84 -7.15 4.73
CA ILE A 32 5.65 -6.43 5.72
C ILE A 32 6.70 -7.41 6.23
N THR A 33 7.94 -7.24 5.79
CA THR A 33 9.05 -8.17 6.03
C THR A 33 9.76 -7.90 7.35
N ASN A 34 9.72 -6.66 7.81
CA ASN A 34 10.35 -6.25 9.05
C ASN A 34 9.61 -5.06 9.66
N VAL A 35 9.48 -5.09 10.99
CA VAL A 35 9.16 -3.92 11.79
C VAL A 35 10.25 -3.82 12.85
N SER A 36 10.84 -2.66 13.00
CA SER A 36 11.82 -2.41 14.04
C SER A 36 11.58 -1.04 14.63
N GLY A 37 11.43 -0.96 15.94
CA GLY A 37 11.28 0.30 16.64
C GLY A 37 12.00 0.26 17.96
N GLY A 38 12.38 1.43 18.46
CA GLY A 38 13.32 1.54 19.55
C GLY A 38 13.06 2.78 20.40
N SER A 39 13.00 2.56 21.70
CA SER A 39 13.03 3.59 22.71
C SER A 39 14.46 3.74 23.24
N PRO A 40 15.08 4.92 23.16
CA PRO A 40 16.46 5.10 23.60
C PRO A 40 16.57 5.00 25.12
N SER A 41 17.79 4.75 25.59
CA SER A 41 18.06 4.81 27.04
C SER A 41 18.02 6.27 27.46
N GLY A 42 17.27 6.63 28.50
CA GLY A 42 17.22 8.01 29.03
C GLY A 42 18.53 8.50 29.66
N ARG A 43 19.67 7.89 29.33
CA ARG A 43 20.99 8.24 29.84
C ARG A 43 21.51 9.50 29.15
N PRO A 44 22.15 10.42 29.88
CA PRO A 44 22.78 11.61 29.28
C PRO A 44 23.69 11.23 28.10
N GLY A 45 23.53 11.93 26.97
CA GLY A 45 24.28 11.69 25.73
C GLY A 45 23.65 10.68 24.76
N SER A 46 22.53 10.04 25.11
CA SER A 46 21.73 9.26 24.14
C SER A 46 20.80 10.17 23.34
N SER A 47 20.45 9.76 22.12
CA SER A 47 19.36 10.40 21.37
C SER A 47 18.07 10.34 22.19
N PRO A 48 17.28 11.43 22.30
CA PRO A 48 15.98 11.38 22.97
C PRO A 48 14.88 10.79 22.08
N ASN A 49 15.18 10.55 20.79
CA ASN A 49 14.16 10.20 19.81
C ASN A 49 13.79 8.72 19.90
N GLU A 50 12.49 8.47 19.88
CA GLU A 50 11.91 7.17 19.54
C GLU A 50 12.05 6.97 18.02
N THR A 51 12.18 5.71 17.61
CA THR A 51 12.29 5.34 16.18
C THR A 51 11.33 4.21 15.84
N LEU A 52 10.84 4.21 14.59
CA LEU A 52 10.09 3.12 13.98
C LEU A 52 10.53 2.99 12.52
N SER A 53 10.76 1.78 12.06
CA SER A 53 11.04 1.47 10.66
C SER A 53 10.22 0.25 10.26
N ILE A 54 9.63 0.31 9.07
CA ILE A 54 8.81 -0.76 8.51
C ILE A 54 9.32 -1.03 7.10
N SER A 55 9.69 -2.28 6.84
CA SER A 55 10.09 -2.76 5.51
C SER A 55 8.93 -3.51 4.88
N ILE A 56 8.67 -3.22 3.61
CA ILE A 56 7.60 -3.86 2.83
C ILE A 56 8.14 -4.33 1.49
N ARG A 57 7.67 -5.51 1.09
CA ARG A 57 8.00 -6.16 -0.18
C ARG A 57 6.75 -6.30 -1.04
N GLU A 58 6.85 -5.80 -2.25
CA GLU A 58 5.90 -6.00 -3.34
C GLU A 58 6.39 -7.18 -4.20
N PRO A 59 5.73 -8.37 -4.18
CA PRO A 59 6.15 -9.54 -4.93
C PRO A 59 5.73 -9.57 -6.41
N ASN A 60 4.85 -8.67 -6.86
CA ASN A 60 4.18 -8.74 -8.15
C ASN A 60 5.03 -8.21 -9.30
N VAL A 61 4.99 -8.92 -10.43
CA VAL A 61 5.42 -8.43 -11.74
C VAL A 61 4.18 -7.96 -12.50
N ILE A 62 4.08 -6.67 -12.80
CA ILE A 62 2.93 -6.10 -13.52
C ILE A 62 3.34 -5.81 -14.95
N ARG A 63 2.84 -6.59 -15.90
CA ARG A 63 3.14 -6.39 -17.32
C ARG A 63 2.35 -5.20 -17.86
N LEU A 64 3.00 -4.40 -18.70
CA LEU A 64 2.44 -3.17 -19.26
C LEU A 64 2.13 -3.35 -20.75
N GLN A 65 3.14 -3.22 -21.60
CA GLN A 65 3.00 -3.38 -23.04
C GLN A 65 4.10 -4.25 -23.61
N ARG A 66 3.84 -4.83 -24.78
CA ARG A 66 4.83 -5.56 -25.55
C ARG A 66 5.85 -4.59 -26.15
N VAL A 67 7.12 -4.94 -26.02
CA VAL A 67 8.26 -4.21 -26.59
C VAL A 67 9.11 -5.18 -27.42
N PRO A 68 10.02 -4.73 -28.31
CA PRO A 68 10.74 -5.63 -29.23
C PRO A 68 11.47 -6.83 -28.57
N ARG A 69 11.81 -6.74 -27.28
CA ARG A 69 12.50 -7.79 -26.51
C ARG A 69 11.65 -8.46 -25.43
N GLY A 70 10.32 -8.28 -25.43
CA GLY A 70 9.43 -8.90 -24.44
C GLY A 70 8.32 -7.96 -23.99
N TYR A 71 8.20 -7.75 -22.69
CA TYR A 71 7.24 -6.81 -22.11
C TYR A 71 7.98 -5.76 -21.28
N ALA A 72 7.52 -4.52 -21.35
CA ALA A 72 7.77 -3.58 -20.27
C ALA A 72 6.93 -4.01 -19.07
N ALA A 73 7.51 -3.94 -17.87
CA ALA A 73 6.84 -4.37 -16.65
C ALA A 73 7.29 -3.54 -15.45
N PHE A 74 6.41 -3.41 -14.47
CA PHE A 74 6.83 -3.10 -13.11
C PHE A 74 7.32 -4.37 -12.44
N LEU A 75 8.50 -4.28 -11.81
CA LEU A 75 9.13 -5.40 -11.14
C LEU A 75 8.79 -5.44 -9.64
N PRO A 76 8.97 -6.61 -9.00
CA PRO A 76 8.98 -6.74 -7.55
C PRO A 76 10.09 -5.87 -6.94
N TRP A 77 9.85 -5.36 -5.74
CA TRP A 77 10.82 -4.52 -5.02
C TRP A 77 10.53 -4.45 -3.53
N GLU A 78 11.51 -3.95 -2.78
CA GLU A 78 11.44 -3.77 -1.33
C GLU A 78 11.85 -2.35 -0.96
N THR A 79 11.19 -1.81 0.06
CA THR A 79 11.40 -0.44 0.54
C THR A 79 11.24 -0.39 2.05
N THR A 80 11.83 0.63 2.67
CA THR A 80 11.72 0.88 4.11
C THR A 80 11.27 2.30 4.39
N CYS A 81 10.25 2.44 5.22
CA CYS A 81 9.75 3.72 5.70
C CYS A 81 10.18 3.88 7.15
N SER A 82 10.74 5.03 7.51
CA SER A 82 11.27 5.27 8.86
C SER A 82 10.76 6.57 9.44
N TRP A 83 10.38 6.51 10.71
CA TRP A 83 9.94 7.63 11.53
C TRP A 83 10.89 7.79 12.72
N ALA A 84 11.14 9.04 13.09
CA ALA A 84 11.79 9.39 14.33
C ALA A 84 11.06 10.59 14.94
N TRP A 85 10.82 10.55 16.25
CA TRP A 85 10.11 11.62 16.95
C TRP A 85 10.62 11.76 18.38
N ASP A 86 10.46 12.96 18.94
CA ASP A 86 10.90 13.24 20.30
C ASP A 86 9.96 12.57 21.33
N ARG A 87 10.54 11.91 22.32
CA ARG A 87 9.80 11.29 23.44
C ARG A 87 9.21 12.32 24.39
N ALA A 88 9.77 13.53 24.47
CA ALA A 88 9.45 14.52 25.49
C ALA A 88 8.24 15.43 25.13
N GLY A 89 7.64 15.29 23.94
CA GLY A 89 6.52 16.12 23.47
C GLY A 89 5.15 15.74 24.05
N THR A 90 4.11 16.47 23.62
CA THR A 90 2.69 16.21 23.97
C THR A 90 1.93 15.40 22.91
N ALA A 91 2.55 15.14 21.76
CA ALA A 91 2.04 14.30 20.67
C ALA A 91 3.16 13.37 20.19
N ASN A 92 3.33 12.24 20.89
CA ASN A 92 4.54 11.42 20.82
C ASN A 92 4.41 10.19 19.94
N PHE A 93 3.53 10.19 18.95
CA PHE A 93 3.50 9.14 17.95
C PHE A 93 3.08 9.77 16.63
N PRO A 94 3.80 9.56 15.51
CA PRO A 94 3.63 10.34 14.28
C PRO A 94 2.41 9.90 13.46
N ILE A 95 1.24 9.88 14.10
CA ILE A 95 -0.05 9.60 13.46
C ILE A 95 -0.37 10.68 12.43
N GLY A 96 -0.86 10.26 11.27
CA GLY A 96 -1.27 11.13 10.17
C GLY A 96 -0.11 11.68 9.34
N ILE A 97 1.15 11.36 9.69
CA ILE A 97 2.32 11.80 8.94
C ILE A 97 2.61 10.81 7.82
N GLU A 98 2.29 11.21 6.58
CA GLU A 98 2.69 10.49 5.38
C GLU A 98 4.21 10.61 5.20
N THR A 99 4.87 9.46 5.08
CA THR A 99 6.33 9.36 4.99
C THR A 99 6.70 8.64 3.71
N LEU A 100 7.61 9.24 2.94
CA LEU A 100 8.18 8.64 1.76
C LEU A 100 9.15 7.53 2.16
N CYS A 101 8.96 6.35 1.59
CA CYS A 101 9.80 5.20 1.86
C CYS A 101 11.03 5.21 0.97
N SER A 102 12.16 4.76 1.53
CA SER A 102 13.42 4.66 0.79
C SER A 102 13.53 3.26 0.19
N PRO A 103 13.62 3.13 -1.14
CA PRO A 103 13.80 1.84 -1.77
C PRO A 103 15.14 1.21 -1.38
N VAL A 104 15.20 -0.13 -1.38
CA VAL A 104 16.46 -0.86 -1.20
C VAL A 104 17.29 -0.87 -2.50
N ASP A 105 16.64 -0.75 -3.66
CA ASP A 105 17.24 -0.78 -5.01
C ASP A 105 16.72 0.37 -5.91
N ASP A 106 17.37 0.63 -7.05
CA ASP A 106 16.96 1.66 -8.02
C ASP A 106 15.71 1.25 -8.84
N THR A 107 14.58 1.02 -8.18
CA THR A 107 13.33 0.57 -8.82
C THR A 107 12.36 1.69 -9.12
N LEU A 108 11.53 1.51 -10.16
CA LEU A 108 10.52 2.48 -10.60
C LEU A 108 9.27 2.40 -9.72
N GLY A 109 9.13 3.31 -8.77
CA GLY A 109 7.95 3.46 -7.94
C GLY A 109 8.20 4.31 -6.71
N ASN A 110 7.13 4.80 -6.10
CA ASN A 110 7.16 5.48 -4.82
C ASN A 110 6.21 4.76 -3.87
N PHE A 111 6.71 4.39 -2.69
CA PHE A 111 5.87 4.00 -1.57
C PHE A 111 5.78 5.16 -0.60
N THR A 112 4.57 5.43 -0.13
CA THR A 112 4.36 6.23 1.07
C THR A 112 3.65 5.39 2.11
N MET A 113 3.96 5.64 3.37
CA MET A 113 3.25 5.06 4.50
C MET A 113 2.80 6.14 5.46
N THR A 114 1.59 5.96 5.99
CA THR A 114 1.01 6.82 7.01
C THR A 114 0.54 5.97 8.17
N LEU A 115 0.95 6.33 9.38
CA LEU A 115 0.41 5.70 10.59
C LEU A 115 -0.98 6.32 10.83
N SER A 116 -2.06 5.57 10.64
CA SER A 116 -3.42 6.13 10.57
C SER A 116 -4.17 6.11 11.89
N GLN A 117 -3.91 5.09 12.71
CA GLN A 117 -4.57 4.83 13.98
C GLN A 117 -3.55 4.24 14.95
N GLY A 118 -3.82 4.37 16.25
CA GLY A 118 -2.95 3.87 17.30
C GLY A 118 -2.52 4.94 18.30
N GLU A 119 -2.21 4.49 19.51
CA GLU A 119 -1.70 5.36 20.59
C GLU A 119 -0.21 5.16 20.85
N SER A 120 0.41 4.14 20.25
CA SER A 120 1.79 3.76 20.55
C SER A 120 2.47 2.98 19.42
N SER A 121 3.79 2.85 19.53
CA SER A 121 4.61 2.01 18.64
C SER A 121 4.30 0.51 18.72
N SER A 122 3.44 0.04 19.62
CA SER A 122 3.01 -1.36 19.70
C SER A 122 1.55 -1.59 19.30
N ASP A 123 0.81 -0.53 18.99
CA ASP A 123 -0.59 -0.63 18.60
C ASP A 123 -0.87 0.49 17.59
N PHE A 124 -0.73 0.15 16.31
CA PHE A 124 -0.96 1.09 15.22
C PHE A 124 -1.42 0.40 13.94
N THR A 125 -2.04 1.20 13.09
CA THR A 125 -2.46 0.81 11.74
C THR A 125 -1.62 1.57 10.72
N VAL A 126 -1.12 0.84 9.72
CA VAL A 126 -0.40 1.42 8.59
C VAL A 126 -1.33 1.53 7.40
N LYS A 127 -1.38 2.73 6.80
CA LYS A 127 -1.89 2.94 5.46
C LYS A 127 -0.72 3.02 4.52
N ILE A 128 -0.73 2.18 3.50
CA ILE A 128 0.36 2.02 2.55
C ILE A 128 -0.19 2.45 1.20
N LYS A 129 0.58 3.27 0.49
CA LYS A 129 0.28 3.68 -0.87
C LYS A 129 1.49 3.45 -1.75
N GLU A 130 1.29 2.71 -2.82
CA GLU A 130 2.27 2.52 -3.87
C GLU A 130 1.83 3.30 -5.11
N THR A 131 2.73 4.07 -5.70
CA THR A 131 2.53 4.69 -7.00
C THR A 131 3.65 4.26 -7.92
N LYS A 132 3.30 3.50 -8.96
CA LYS A 132 4.21 3.12 -10.03
C LYS A 132 3.92 3.92 -11.28
N GLU A 133 4.96 4.52 -11.84
CA GLU A 133 4.85 5.31 -13.06
C GLU A 133 6.02 5.01 -14.00
N VAL A 134 5.71 4.79 -15.27
CA VAL A 134 6.72 4.68 -16.33
C VAL A 134 6.13 5.14 -17.65
N THR A 135 6.97 5.75 -18.50
CA THR A 135 6.62 6.05 -19.89
C THR A 135 7.35 5.08 -20.81
N VAL A 136 6.59 4.39 -21.65
CA VAL A 136 7.13 3.41 -22.61
C VAL A 136 6.60 3.80 -23.99
N PHE A 137 7.52 4.07 -24.92
CA PHE A 137 7.22 4.52 -26.28
C PHE A 137 6.22 5.70 -26.37
N GLY A 138 6.33 6.66 -25.43
CA GLY A 138 5.46 7.82 -25.39
C GLY A 138 4.10 7.59 -24.71
N THR A 139 3.77 6.34 -24.35
CA THR A 139 2.58 6.01 -23.56
C THR A 139 2.94 5.99 -22.07
N ARG A 140 2.23 6.78 -21.27
CA ARG A 140 2.37 6.85 -19.81
C ARG A 140 1.53 5.76 -19.15
N TYR A 141 2.15 4.99 -18.27
CA TYR A 141 1.51 3.99 -17.42
C TYR A 141 1.59 4.43 -15.98
N VAL A 142 0.45 4.49 -15.30
CA VAL A 142 0.35 4.80 -13.86
C VAL A 142 -0.47 3.72 -13.20
N ARG A 143 0.03 3.18 -12.08
CA ARG A 143 -0.72 2.30 -11.18
C ARG A 143 -0.60 2.85 -9.77
N VAL A 144 -1.73 3.01 -9.10
CA VAL A 144 -1.77 3.38 -7.69
C VAL A 144 -2.45 2.25 -6.94
N PHE A 145 -1.75 1.72 -5.94
CA PHE A 145 -2.26 0.70 -5.03
C PHE A 145 -2.34 1.29 -3.64
N GLU A 146 -3.39 0.96 -2.91
CA GLU A 146 -3.57 1.37 -1.52
C GLU A 146 -3.89 0.14 -0.68
N ALA A 147 -3.40 0.13 0.55
CA ALA A 147 -3.67 -0.94 1.51
C ALA A 147 -3.70 -0.40 2.93
N GLU A 148 -4.37 -1.13 3.83
CA GLU A 148 -4.40 -0.82 5.25
C GLU A 148 -4.21 -2.10 6.08
N LYS A 149 -3.34 -2.06 7.10
CA LYS A 149 -3.10 -3.19 8.00
C LYS A 149 -2.90 -2.72 9.44
N ALA A 150 -3.70 -3.26 10.35
CA ALA A 150 -3.45 -3.15 11.78
C ALA A 150 -2.34 -4.13 12.19
N LEU A 151 -1.35 -3.66 12.96
CA LEU A 151 -0.18 -4.45 13.34
C LEU A 151 -0.15 -4.85 14.82
N LYS A 152 -1.15 -4.46 15.61
CA LYS A 152 -1.21 -4.71 17.06
C LYS A 152 -0.92 -6.17 17.44
N ASP A 153 -1.55 -7.12 16.76
CA ASP A 153 -1.45 -8.55 17.08
C ASP A 153 -0.22 -9.23 16.45
N GLU A 154 0.45 -8.52 15.52
CA GLU A 154 1.60 -9.01 14.77
C GLU A 154 2.93 -8.54 15.37
N LEU A 155 2.89 -7.73 16.43
CA LEU A 155 4.06 -7.12 17.04
C LEU A 155 4.29 -7.67 18.44
N PHE A 156 5.58 -7.82 18.79
CA PHE A 156 5.98 -8.00 20.17
C PHE A 156 6.94 -6.91 20.61
N LYS A 157 6.84 -6.59 21.91
CA LYS A 157 7.66 -5.58 22.56
C LYS A 157 8.54 -6.23 23.62
N THR A 158 9.82 -5.91 23.58
CA THR A 158 10.79 -6.36 24.59
C THR A 158 11.44 -5.15 25.23
N CYS A 159 11.41 -5.05 26.56
CA CYS A 159 12.05 -3.96 27.30
C CYS A 159 13.14 -4.49 28.22
N GLY A 160 14.30 -3.84 28.19
CA GLY A 160 15.39 -4.09 29.13
C GLY A 160 15.25 -3.25 30.41
N GLY A 161 15.98 -3.63 31.47
CA GLY A 161 15.97 -2.94 32.76
C GLY A 161 16.46 -1.48 32.73
N SER A 162 17.04 -1.02 31.62
CA SER A 162 17.46 0.37 31.39
C SER A 162 16.36 1.28 30.82
N GLY A 163 15.13 0.78 30.65
CA GLY A 163 14.02 1.51 30.05
C GLY A 163 14.08 1.57 28.51
N VAL A 164 15.06 0.90 27.91
CA VAL A 164 15.14 0.67 26.46
C VAL A 164 14.12 -0.39 26.10
N CYS A 165 13.27 -0.07 25.13
CA CYS A 165 12.30 -1.01 24.57
C CYS A 165 12.55 -1.16 23.09
N GLY A 166 12.48 -2.39 22.59
CA GLY A 166 12.40 -2.69 21.17
C GLY A 166 11.01 -3.20 20.83
N ILE A 167 10.56 -2.94 19.61
CA ILE A 167 9.43 -3.63 18.99
C ILE A 167 9.92 -4.35 17.73
N GLN A 168 9.28 -5.48 17.42
CA GLN A 168 9.50 -6.18 16.17
C GLN A 168 8.32 -7.09 15.82
N LEU A 169 8.31 -7.66 14.62
CA LEU A 169 7.31 -8.65 14.21
C LEU A 169 7.38 -9.90 15.09
N ALA A 170 6.22 -10.41 15.49
CA ALA A 170 6.05 -11.59 16.35
C ALA A 170 6.31 -12.89 15.61
N ASP A 171 5.76 -13.04 14.41
CA ASP A 171 5.89 -14.26 13.63
C ASP A 171 5.96 -13.97 12.13
N GLY A 172 7.17 -14.05 11.56
CA GLY A 172 7.41 -13.96 10.13
C GLY A 172 6.90 -12.67 9.45
N PRO A 173 6.87 -12.66 8.11
CA PRO A 173 6.29 -11.57 7.33
C PRO A 173 4.77 -11.51 7.46
N VAL A 174 4.23 -10.30 7.47
CA VAL A 174 2.79 -10.07 7.56
C VAL A 174 2.23 -9.70 6.20
N GLU A 175 1.25 -10.47 5.72
CA GLU A 175 0.56 -10.19 4.46
C GLU A 175 -0.36 -8.97 4.58
N VAL A 176 -0.36 -8.16 3.52
CA VAL A 176 -1.16 -6.96 3.37
C VAL A 176 -1.84 -6.99 2.01
N GLN A 177 -3.17 -7.00 2.02
CA GLN A 177 -3.97 -7.00 0.79
C GLN A 177 -4.08 -5.59 0.22
N GLN A 178 -3.61 -5.42 -1.02
CA GLN A 178 -3.69 -4.17 -1.74
C GLN A 178 -4.92 -4.07 -2.64
N GLU A 179 -5.39 -2.84 -2.84
CA GLU A 179 -6.43 -2.50 -3.79
C GLU A 179 -5.86 -1.58 -4.86
N LEU A 180 -6.11 -1.89 -6.13
CA LEU A 180 -5.76 -1.03 -7.26
C LEU A 180 -6.76 0.13 -7.34
N THR A 181 -6.36 1.33 -6.91
CA THR A 181 -7.24 2.51 -6.86
C THR A 181 -7.14 3.38 -8.11
N THR A 182 -6.02 3.34 -8.85
CA THR A 182 -5.87 4.07 -10.11
C THR A 182 -5.09 3.25 -11.14
N SER A 183 -5.59 3.26 -12.38
CA SER A 183 -4.94 2.60 -13.51
C SER A 183 -5.03 3.47 -14.78
N ILE A 184 -3.88 3.93 -15.29
CA ILE A 184 -3.76 4.72 -16.53
C ILE A 184 -2.87 3.98 -17.53
N GLY A 185 -3.28 3.94 -18.81
CA GLY A 185 -2.62 3.19 -19.90
C GLY A 185 -3.37 1.88 -20.22
N THR A 186 -3.48 1.52 -21.50
CA THR A 186 -4.30 0.38 -21.96
C THR A 186 -3.76 -0.95 -21.44
N CYS A 187 -4.68 -1.84 -21.05
CA CYS A 187 -4.44 -3.20 -20.56
C CYS A 187 -4.34 -4.23 -21.71
N GLU A 188 -4.33 -3.74 -22.95
CA GLU A 188 -4.33 -4.58 -24.15
C GLU A 188 -3.02 -5.38 -24.19
N GLU A 189 -3.13 -6.70 -23.92
CA GLU A 189 -2.12 -7.77 -24.08
C GLU A 189 -1.46 -8.39 -22.83
N ALA A 190 -1.81 -8.00 -21.60
CA ALA A 190 -1.33 -8.72 -20.40
C ALA A 190 -2.34 -9.80 -19.96
N SER A 191 -2.31 -10.97 -20.61
CA SER A 191 -3.19 -12.11 -20.31
C SER A 191 -3.02 -12.73 -18.91
N ILE A 192 -2.07 -12.24 -18.10
CA ILE A 192 -1.91 -12.54 -16.67
C ILE A 192 -1.37 -11.26 -16.01
N GLY A 193 -2.12 -10.67 -15.07
CA GLY A 193 -1.73 -9.45 -14.34
C GLY A 193 -2.14 -8.12 -15.00
N GLY A 194 -3.13 -8.12 -15.90
CA GLY A 194 -3.52 -6.97 -16.70
C GLY A 194 -4.82 -6.30 -16.24
N CYS A 195 -4.67 -5.28 -15.38
CA CYS A 195 -5.73 -4.46 -14.78
C CYS A 195 -6.76 -5.24 -13.96
#